data_AF-A0A497N2B9-F1
#
_entry.id   AF-A0A497N2B9-F1
#
_cell.length_a   1.000
_cell.length_b   1.000
_cell.length_c   1.000
_cell.angle_alpha   90.00
_cell.angle_beta   90.00
_cell.angle_gamma   90.00
#
_symmetry.space_group_name_H-M   'P 1'
#
loop_
_entity.id
_entity.type
_entity.pdbx_description
1 polymer ?
#
loop_
_entity_poly.entity_id
_entity_poly.type
_entity_poly.pdbx_seq_one_letter_code
_entity_poly.pdbx_strand_id
1 'polypeptide(L)'
;AMILMVLWCIMGVWSGLYSNLYQTAYLSTKITLHIAILGQLIFFFISGVYRTFRIKTARTLLYAFLALIMVVLNAPWMQWIFPNAEKVTFWLLNNVGMSGERTLAITGGIGGVVLSIRILLGLEKGALRATEEI
;
A
#
# COMPACT_ATOMS: atom_id res chain seq x y z
N ALA A 1 19.19 2.65 6.75
CA ALA A 1 19.06 2.63 5.27
C ALA A 1 20.33 3.12 4.57
N MET A 2 20.83 4.34 4.87
CA MET A 2 22.02 4.88 4.19
C MET A 2 23.28 4.02 4.37
N ILE A 3 23.53 3.51 5.58
CA ILE A 3 24.66 2.61 5.87
C ILE A 3 24.59 1.32 5.04
N LEU A 4 23.39 0.74 4.90
CA LEU A 4 23.15 -0.46 4.12
C LEU A 4 23.37 -0.23 2.62
N MET A 5 22.98 0.94 2.09
CA MET A 5 23.24 1.31 0.69
C MET A 5 24.74 1.45 0.42
N VAL A 6 25.48 2.10 1.31
CA VAL A 6 26.94 2.22 1.19
C VAL A 6 27.61 0.85 1.21
N LEU A 7 27.14 -0.06 2.07
CA LEU A 7 27.66 -1.43 2.17
C LEU A 7 27.41 -2.24 0.88
N TRP A 8 26.22 -2.12 0.27
CA TRP A 8 25.93 -2.75 -1.03
C TRP A 8 26.78 -2.17 -2.17
N CYS A 9 27.00 -0.86 -2.21
CA CYS A 9 27.91 -0.23 -3.18
C CYS A 9 29.34 -0.78 -3.07
N ILE A 10 29.87 -0.90 -1.86
CA ILE A 10 31.23 -1.43 -1.62
C ILE A 10 31.30 -2.91 -2.06
N MET A 11 30.32 -3.74 -1.68
CA MET A 11 30.30 -5.14 -2.08
C MET A 11 30.16 -5.32 -3.60
N GLY A 12 29.41 -4.46 -4.29
CA GLY A 12 29.24 -4.52 -5.74
C GLY A 12 30.52 -4.19 -6.52
N VAL A 13 31.35 -3.29 -6.00
CA VAL A 13 32.66 -2.94 -6.58
C VAL A 13 33.67 -4.06 -6.40
N TRP A 14 33.67 -4.73 -5.24
CA TRP A 14 34.64 -5.79 -4.92
C TRP A 14 34.31 -7.15 -5.55
N SER A 15 33.05 -7.57 -5.52
CA SER A 15 32.63 -8.90 -5.97
C SER A 15 32.14 -8.95 -7.42
N GLY A 16 31.91 -7.79 -8.03
CA GLY A 16 31.32 -7.65 -9.37
C GLY A 16 29.81 -7.92 -9.37
N LEU A 17 29.05 -7.11 -10.12
CA LEU A 17 27.58 -7.19 -10.16
C LEU A 17 27.01 -8.55 -10.61
N TYR A 18 27.81 -9.34 -11.35
CA TYR A 18 27.41 -10.63 -11.90
C TYR A 18 27.85 -11.83 -11.06
N SER A 19 28.50 -11.60 -9.92
CA SER A 19 28.86 -12.69 -9.01
C SER A 19 27.62 -13.28 -8.34
N ASN A 20 27.56 -14.61 -8.32
CA ASN A 20 26.45 -15.38 -7.76
C ASN A 20 26.21 -15.04 -6.28
N LEU A 21 27.31 -14.84 -5.52
CA LEU A 21 27.25 -14.53 -4.10
C LEU A 21 26.64 -13.14 -3.83
N TYR A 22 26.97 -12.14 -4.66
CA TYR A 22 26.38 -10.80 -4.58
C TYR A 22 24.89 -10.82 -4.92
N GLN A 23 24.51 -11.48 -6.03
CA GLN A 23 23.11 -11.52 -6.48
C GLN A 23 22.20 -12.24 -5.48
N THR A 24 22.63 -13.37 -4.92
CA THR A 24 21.82 -14.15 -3.98
C THR A 24 21.60 -13.39 -2.67
N ALA A 25 22.65 -12.78 -2.12
CA ALA A 25 22.55 -11.98 -0.90
C ALA A 25 21.68 -10.73 -1.10
N TYR A 26 21.83 -10.07 -2.25
CA TYR A 26 21.05 -8.87 -2.60
C TYR A 26 19.58 -9.21 -2.80
N LEU A 27 19.28 -10.27 -3.55
CA LEU A 27 17.91 -10.70 -3.83
C LEU A 27 17.19 -11.13 -2.55
N SER A 28 17.86 -11.89 -1.67
CA SER A 28 17.28 -12.32 -0.39
C SER A 28 16.90 -11.13 0.48
N THR A 29 17.80 -10.15 0.61
CA THR A 29 17.54 -8.93 1.39
C THR A 29 16.40 -8.09 0.79
N LYS A 30 16.41 -7.92 -0.54
CA LYS A 30 15.37 -7.17 -1.27
C LYS A 30 14.00 -7.81 -1.09
N ILE A 31 13.90 -9.13 -1.23
CA ILE A 31 12.62 -9.85 -1.11
C ILE A 31 12.07 -9.72 0.31
N THR A 32 12.88 -9.95 1.34
CA THR A 32 12.42 -9.83 2.74
C THR A 32 11.93 -8.42 3.05
N LEU A 33 12.66 -7.39 2.63
CA LEU A 33 12.24 -6.00 2.83
C LEU A 33 10.93 -5.68 2.09
N HIS A 34 10.80 -6.16 0.85
CA HIS A 34 9.60 -5.95 0.05
C HIS A 34 8.37 -6.60 0.68
N ILE A 35 8.50 -7.84 1.19
CA ILE A 35 7.41 -8.54 1.87
C ILE A 35 7.01 -7.80 3.15
N ALA A 36 7.98 -7.27 3.92
CA ALA A 36 7.68 -6.50 5.12
C ALA A 36 6.85 -5.24 4.82
N ILE A 37 7.22 -4.50 3.76
CA ILE A 37 6.47 -3.32 3.31
C ILE A 37 5.05 -3.71 2.86
N LEU A 38 4.91 -4.77 2.06
CA LEU A 38 3.61 -5.28 1.63
C LEU A 38 2.75 -5.73 2.81
N GLY A 39 3.34 -6.40 3.81
CA GLY A 39 2.62 -6.82 5.02
C GLY A 39 2.03 -5.64 5.78
N GLN A 40 2.82 -4.57 5.96
CA GLN A 40 2.34 -3.35 6.62
C GLN A 40 1.25 -2.63 5.80
N LEU A 41 1.41 -2.57 4.47
CA LEU A 41 0.38 -2.02 3.58
C LEU A 41 -0.94 -2.79 3.68
N ILE A 42 -0.87 -4.11 3.65
CA ILE A 42 -2.05 -4.99 3.76
C ILE A 42 -2.73 -4.78 5.13
N PHE A 43 -1.97 -4.69 6.21
CA PHE A 43 -2.50 -4.45 7.56
C PHE A 43 -3.32 -3.14 7.62
N PHE A 44 -2.75 -2.03 7.15
CA PHE A 44 -3.46 -0.74 7.13
C PHE A 44 -4.64 -0.73 6.17
N PHE A 45 -4.51 -1.39 5.01
CA PHE A 45 -5.60 -1.50 4.04
C PHE A 45 -6.79 -2.27 4.62
N ILE A 46 -6.58 -3.45 5.20
CA ILE A 46 -7.62 -4.26 5.82
C ILE A 46 -8.30 -3.48 6.97
N SER A 47 -7.52 -2.79 7.80
CA SER A 47 -8.04 -1.96 8.88
C SER A 47 -8.97 -0.84 8.36
N GLY A 48 -8.58 -0.18 7.27
CA GLY A 48 -9.40 0.83 6.60
C GLY A 48 -10.68 0.26 5.98
N VAL A 49 -10.57 -0.88 5.31
CA VAL A 49 -11.69 -1.60 4.68
C VAL A 49 -12.71 -2.04 5.73
N TYR A 50 -12.27 -2.61 6.85
CA TYR A 50 -13.16 -3.02 7.95
C TYR A 50 -13.99 -1.84 8.50
N ARG A 51 -13.37 -0.65 8.63
CA ARG A 51 -14.08 0.55 9.08
C ARG A 51 -15.06 1.09 8.04
N THR A 52 -14.74 0.95 6.76
CA THR A 52 -15.50 1.56 5.65
C THR A 52 -16.65 0.69 5.20
N PHE A 53 -16.47 -0.63 5.11
CA PHE A 53 -17.50 -1.59 4.68
C PHE A 53 -18.32 -2.16 5.85
N ARG A 54 -18.68 -1.32 6.84
CA ARG A 54 -19.61 -1.75 7.90
C ARG A 54 -21.03 -1.83 7.35
N ILE A 55 -21.50 -3.04 7.09
CA ILE A 55 -22.85 -3.30 6.58
C ILE A 55 -23.87 -2.99 7.67
N LYS A 56 -24.56 -1.86 7.55
CA LYS A 56 -25.62 -1.44 8.48
C LYS A 56 -27.01 -1.41 7.84
N THR A 57 -27.08 -1.46 6.52
CA THR A 57 -28.33 -1.29 5.75
C THR A 57 -28.24 -2.05 4.45
N ALA A 58 -29.39 -2.46 3.88
CA ALA A 58 -29.46 -3.14 2.59
C ALA A 58 -28.75 -2.38 1.44
N ARG A 59 -28.77 -1.03 1.49
CA ARG A 59 -28.04 -0.19 0.54
C ARG A 59 -26.52 -0.36 0.65
N THR A 60 -25.98 -0.44 1.86
CA THR A 60 -24.54 -0.65 2.09
C THR A 60 -24.11 -2.06 1.69
N LEU A 61 -25.00 -3.06 1.84
CA LEU A 61 -24.77 -4.42 1.36
C LEU A 61 -24.65 -4.46 -0.17
N LEU A 62 -25.50 -3.72 -0.88
CA LEU A 62 -25.40 -3.58 -2.33
C LEU A 62 -24.02 -3.01 -2.73
N TYR A 63 -23.56 -1.94 -2.10
CA TYR A 63 -22.22 -1.38 -2.38
C TYR A 63 -21.09 -2.37 -2.09
N ALA A 64 -21.18 -3.15 -1.01
CA ALA A 64 -20.21 -4.20 -0.70
C ALA A 64 -20.20 -5.31 -1.76
N PHE A 65 -21.38 -5.70 -2.25
CA PHE A 65 -21.51 -6.70 -3.32
C PHE A 65 -20.92 -6.20 -4.65
N LEU A 66 -21.18 -4.94 -5.03
CA LEU A 66 -20.54 -4.34 -6.20
C LEU A 66 -19.01 -4.33 -6.06
N ALA A 67 -18.49 -3.98 -4.88
CA ALA A 67 -17.04 -3.99 -4.65
C ALA A 67 -16.45 -5.41 -4.79
N LEU A 68 -17.14 -6.44 -4.29
CA LEU A 68 -16.72 -7.84 -4.45
C LEU A 68 -16.69 -8.26 -5.93
N ILE A 69 -17.72 -7.90 -6.70
CA ILE A 69 -17.75 -8.16 -8.14
C ILE A 69 -16.53 -7.55 -8.82
N MET A 70 -16.13 -6.33 -8.46
CA MET A 70 -14.96 -5.69 -9.06
C MET A 70 -13.65 -6.39 -8.78
N VAL A 71 -13.46 -6.88 -7.55
CA VAL A 71 -12.27 -7.68 -7.21
C VAL A 71 -12.21 -8.95 -8.07
N VAL A 72 -13.37 -9.57 -8.32
CA VAL A 72 -13.47 -10.80 -9.12
C VAL A 72 -13.29 -10.50 -10.62
N LEU A 73 -13.80 -9.37 -11.12
CA LEU A 73 -13.68 -8.96 -12.52
C LEU A 73 -12.26 -8.51 -12.91
N ASN A 74 -11.45 -8.06 -11.94
CA ASN A 74 -10.05 -7.72 -12.13
C ASN A 74 -9.12 -8.95 -12.13
N ALA A 75 -9.59 -10.10 -11.66
CA ALA A 75 -8.74 -11.28 -11.54
C ALA A 75 -8.39 -11.88 -12.92
N PRO A 76 -7.12 -12.24 -13.20
CA PRO A 76 -6.70 -12.72 -14.53
C PRO A 76 -7.44 -13.98 -15.01
N TRP A 77 -7.89 -14.82 -14.08
CA TRP A 77 -8.65 -16.03 -14.42
C TRP A 77 -10.06 -15.74 -14.96
N MET A 78 -10.61 -14.56 -14.70
CA MET A 78 -11.95 -14.18 -15.15
C MET A 78 -12.03 -14.01 -16.67
N GLN A 79 -10.92 -13.71 -17.34
CA GLN A 79 -10.88 -13.53 -18.79
C GLN A 79 -11.27 -14.80 -19.56
N TRP A 80 -11.03 -15.98 -18.98
CA TRP A 80 -11.37 -17.26 -19.58
C TRP A 80 -12.88 -17.55 -19.56
N ILE A 81 -13.59 -17.04 -18.56
CA ILE A 81 -15.04 -17.26 -18.36
C ILE A 81 -15.86 -16.16 -19.04
N PHE A 82 -15.37 -14.92 -18.99
CA PHE A 82 -16.07 -13.76 -19.54
C PHE A 82 -15.11 -12.90 -20.39
N PRO A 83 -15.14 -13.02 -21.74
CA PRO A 83 -14.20 -12.32 -22.62
C PRO A 83 -14.31 -10.78 -22.58
N ASN A 84 -15.45 -10.25 -22.14
CA ASN A 84 -15.68 -8.81 -22.03
C ASN A 84 -15.35 -8.26 -20.62
N ALA A 85 -14.86 -9.09 -19.69
CA ALA A 85 -14.52 -8.67 -18.32
C ALA A 85 -13.52 -7.52 -18.33
N GLU A 86 -12.52 -7.60 -19.19
CA GLU A 86 -11.45 -6.62 -19.27
C GLU A 86 -11.94 -5.24 -19.69
N LYS A 87 -12.88 -5.16 -20.65
CA LYS A 87 -13.46 -3.89 -21.11
C LYS A 87 -14.22 -3.18 -19.99
N VAL A 88 -14.99 -3.94 -19.19
CA VAL A 88 -15.77 -3.40 -18.08
C VAL A 88 -14.83 -2.94 -16.96
N THR A 89 -13.85 -3.76 -16.60
CA THR A 89 -12.83 -3.42 -15.60
C THR A 89 -12.03 -2.18 -16.03
N PHE A 90 -11.62 -2.11 -17.30
CA PHE A 90 -10.88 -0.97 -17.85
C PHE A 90 -11.70 0.33 -17.83
N TRP A 91 -12.97 0.28 -18.25
CA TRP A 91 -13.86 1.45 -18.19
C TRP A 91 -14.02 1.94 -16.75
N LEU A 92 -14.22 1.01 -15.81
CA LEU A 92 -14.44 1.37 -14.42
C LEU A 92 -13.19 1.94 -13.75
N LEU A 93 -12.01 1.36 -13.99
CA LEU A 93 -10.74 1.85 -13.45
C LEU A 93 -10.43 3.25 -13.99
N ASN A 94 -10.62 3.48 -15.30
CA ASN A 94 -10.30 4.78 -15.90
C ASN A 94 -11.30 5.89 -15.55
N ASN A 95 -12.58 5.56 -15.35
CA ASN A 95 -13.58 6.59 -15.05
C ASN A 95 -13.78 6.77 -13.54
N VAL A 96 -14.21 5.71 -12.86
CA VAL A 96 -14.58 5.76 -11.44
C VAL A 96 -13.34 5.59 -10.56
N GLY A 97 -12.49 4.60 -10.86
CA GLY A 97 -11.26 4.34 -10.09
C GLY A 97 -10.32 5.54 -10.04
N MET A 98 -10.12 6.21 -11.18
CA MET A 98 -9.28 7.40 -11.31
C MET A 98 -9.71 8.55 -10.37
N SER A 99 -11.02 8.70 -10.11
CA SER A 99 -11.52 9.71 -9.19
C SER A 99 -11.13 9.42 -7.73
N GLY A 100 -11.16 8.14 -7.34
CA GLY A 100 -10.75 7.67 -6.02
C GLY A 100 -9.25 7.86 -5.78
N GLU A 101 -8.41 7.45 -6.74
CA GLU A 101 -6.96 7.60 -6.65
C GLU A 101 -6.53 9.07 -6.47
N ARG A 102 -7.13 9.97 -7.24
CA ARG A 102 -6.88 11.41 -7.13
C ARG A 102 -7.33 11.96 -5.78
N THR A 103 -8.49 11.53 -5.29
CA THR A 103 -9.01 11.97 -3.99
C THR A 103 -8.08 11.52 -2.85
N LEU A 104 -7.57 10.30 -2.90
CA LEU A 104 -6.61 9.77 -1.92
C LEU A 104 -5.29 10.54 -1.97
N ALA A 105 -4.77 10.86 -3.15
CA ALA A 105 -3.54 11.65 -3.30
C ALA A 105 -3.68 13.05 -2.70
N ILE A 106 -4.79 13.75 -2.98
CA ILE A 106 -5.07 15.09 -2.44
C ILE A 106 -5.22 15.02 -0.92
N THR A 107 -6.02 14.08 -0.41
CA THR A 107 -6.26 13.94 1.03
C THR A 107 -5.00 13.54 1.79
N GLY A 108 -4.15 12.68 1.19
CA GLY A 108 -2.85 12.34 1.73
C GLY A 108 -1.91 13.54 1.83
N GLY A 109 -1.87 14.38 0.78
CA GLY A 109 -1.10 15.62 0.78
C GLY A 109 -1.56 16.60 1.87
N ILE A 110 -2.86 16.86 1.96
CA ILE A 110 -3.45 17.75 2.97
C ILE A 110 -3.20 17.19 4.38
N GLY A 111 -3.41 15.89 4.59
CA GLY A 111 -3.16 15.22 5.87
C GLY A 111 -1.70 15.34 6.31
N GLY A 112 -0.77 15.24 5.36
CA GLY A 112 0.65 15.49 5.60
C GLY A 112 0.93 16.91 6.08
N VAL A 113 0.40 17.93 5.40
CA VAL A 113 0.56 19.34 5.79
C VAL A 113 -0.02 19.60 7.18
N VAL A 114 -1.22 19.07 7.46
CA VAL A 114 -1.85 19.20 8.78
C VAL A 114 -0.99 18.54 9.87
N LEU A 115 -0.48 17.34 9.62
CA LEU A 115 0.41 16.65 10.57
C LEU A 115 1.70 17.45 10.81
N SER A 116 2.32 17.98 9.75
CA SER A 116 3.53 18.82 9.88
C SER A 116 3.27 20.06 10.73
N ILE A 117 2.15 20.75 10.53
CA ILE A 117 1.77 21.92 11.35
C ILE A 117 1.58 21.51 12.82
N ARG A 118 0.91 20.39 13.09
CA ARG A 118 0.68 19.92 14.46
C ARG A 118 1.99 19.52 15.16
N ILE A 119 2.95 18.98 14.42
CA ILE A 119 4.31 18.71 14.93
C ILE A 119 5.03 20.01 15.26
N LEU A 120 5.00 21.02 14.36
CA LEU A 120 5.65 22.32 14.58
C LEU A 120 5.08 23.08 15.78
N LEU A 121 3.77 22.99 16.01
CA LEU A 121 3.09 23.58 17.16
C LEU A 121 3.24 22.77 18.45
N GLY A 122 3.93 21.62 18.43
CA GLY A 122 4.10 20.75 19.59
C GLY A 122 2.79 20.10 20.09
N LEU A 123 1.75 20.09 19.26
CA LEU A 123 0.43 19.51 19.59
C LEU A 123 0.42 17.98 19.47
N GLU A 124 1.32 17.43 18.66
CA GLU A 124 1.58 16.00 18.58
C GLU A 124 2.50 15.60 19.74
N LYS A 125 1.92 15.03 20.79
CA LYS A 125 2.68 14.44 21.89
C LYS A 125 3.24 13.09 21.41
N GLY A 126 4.56 13.01 21.26
CA GLY A 126 5.23 11.75 20.92
C GLY A 126 4.95 10.64 21.94
N ALA A 127 5.02 9.39 21.49
CA ALA A 127 4.77 8.19 22.31
C ALA A 127 5.62 8.11 23.60
N LEU A 128 6.71 8.88 23.70
CA LEU A 128 7.58 8.93 24.89
C LEU A 128 6.89 9.43 26.16
N ARG A 129 5.79 10.19 26.08
CA ARG A 129 5.06 10.67 27.26
C ARG A 129 4.10 9.64 27.87
N ALA A 130 3.83 8.53 27.20
CA ALA A 130 3.01 7.44 27.75
C ALA A 130 3.77 6.58 28.77
N THR A 131 5.10 6.74 28.86
CA THR A 131 5.96 5.97 29.77
C THR A 131 6.33 6.77 31.04
N GLU A 132 6.09 8.09 31.07
CA GLU A 132 6.34 8.93 32.25
C GLU A 132 5.20 8.88 33.29
N GLU A 133 4.07 8.25 32.97
CA GLU A 133 2.92 8.06 33.89
C GLU A 133 2.82 6.62 34.45
N ILE A 134 3.92 5.84 34.42
CA ILE A 134 4.02 4.53 35.09
C ILE A 134 5.00 4.62 36.25
#